data_AF-A0A0R3UK09-F1
#
_entry.id   AF-A0A0R3UK09-F1
#
_cell.length_a   1.000
_cell.length_b   1.000
_cell.length_c   1.000
_cell.angle_alpha   90.00
_cell.angle_beta   90.00
_cell.angle_gamma   90.00
#
_symmetry.space_group_name_H-M   'P 1'
#
loop_
_entity.id
_entity.type
_entity.pdbx_description
1 polymer ?
#
loop_
_entity_poly.entity_id
_entity_poly.type
_entity_poly.pdbx_seq_one_letter_code
_entity_poly.pdbx_strand_id
1 'polypeptide(L)'
;MAIYTHGEVTKTFGINLYYGMYIVLFASLCTIWTAFLGLCGMSTKNRFFVLLLVGGSILLILILLAGLLLVLAFPYSSADFVKGVMLRNLKESYGSFALTTTAWDYLQSYLLCCAVEDNGWSAWKESEWFMDENALLLDDTKTIPESNPAFRMVPKTCCYRKLDYLTRQLTDEYEDLARCQNWQYGPPKFGDGAHNDALYYRVRVTLRERYTLPLPIITTYPV
;
A
#
# COMPACT_ATOMS: atom_id res chain seq x y z
N MET A 1 -15.23 -21.13 11.52
CA MET A 1 -15.16 -21.39 10.07
C MET A 1 -16.32 -20.62 9.46
N ALA A 2 -16.08 -19.40 8.98
CA ALA A 2 -17.14 -18.53 8.46
C ALA A 2 -17.36 -18.82 6.98
N ILE A 3 -18.60 -19.17 6.61
CA ILE A 3 -19.01 -19.37 5.22
C ILE A 3 -19.41 -18.00 4.68
N TYR A 4 -18.54 -17.38 3.89
CA TYR A 4 -18.84 -16.12 3.23
C TYR A 4 -19.77 -16.37 2.05
N THR A 5 -20.92 -15.70 2.03
CA THR A 5 -21.89 -15.79 0.92
C THR A 5 -21.45 -14.88 -0.22
N HIS A 6 -21.74 -15.29 -1.47
CA HIS A 6 -21.36 -14.58 -2.70
C HIS A 6 -21.71 -13.08 -2.73
N GLY A 7 -22.71 -12.63 -1.95
CA GLY A 7 -23.08 -11.22 -1.84
C GLY A 7 -22.12 -10.37 -1.02
N GLU A 8 -21.45 -10.95 -0.02
CA GLU A 8 -20.40 -10.25 0.74
C GLU A 8 -19.08 -10.24 -0.03
N VAL A 9 -18.75 -11.34 -0.70
CA VAL A 9 -17.56 -11.43 -1.56
C VAL A 9 -17.56 -10.31 -2.63
N THR A 10 -18.72 -10.01 -3.23
CA THR A 10 -18.87 -8.94 -4.23
C THR A 10 -18.94 -7.52 -3.64
N LYS A 11 -19.32 -7.37 -2.36
CA LYS A 11 -19.29 -6.07 -1.65
C LYS A 11 -17.93 -5.78 -1.00
N THR A 12 -17.14 -6.82 -0.74
CA THR A 12 -15.85 -6.72 -0.09
C THR A 12 -14.78 -6.25 -1.06
N PHE A 13 -14.75 -6.72 -2.30
CA PHE A 13 -13.71 -6.33 -3.24
C PHE A 13 -13.98 -4.91 -3.82
N GLY A 14 -13.01 -4.01 -3.76
CA GLY A 14 -13.10 -2.64 -4.28
C GLY A 14 -12.55 -2.55 -5.72
N ILE A 15 -13.19 -1.73 -6.57
CA ILE A 15 -13.15 -1.73 -8.07
C ILE A 15 -11.73 -1.76 -8.68
N ASN A 16 -10.70 -1.25 -7.99
CA ASN A 16 -9.31 -1.25 -8.47
C ASN A 16 -8.43 -2.40 -7.93
N LEU A 17 -8.75 -2.95 -6.74
CA LEU A 17 -8.09 -4.14 -6.18
C LEU A 17 -8.46 -5.41 -6.97
N TYR A 18 -9.62 -5.39 -7.64
CA TYR A 18 -10.07 -6.48 -8.51
C TYR A 18 -9.10 -6.80 -9.65
N TYR A 19 -8.56 -5.80 -10.34
CA TYR A 19 -7.74 -6.07 -11.52
C TYR A 19 -6.47 -6.84 -11.17
N GLY A 20 -5.76 -6.42 -10.11
CA GLY A 20 -4.59 -7.15 -9.61
C GLY A 20 -4.93 -8.57 -9.16
N MET A 21 -6.03 -8.73 -8.43
CA MET A 21 -6.49 -10.05 -7.98
C MET A 21 -6.87 -10.97 -9.16
N TYR A 22 -7.60 -10.46 -10.15
CA TYR A 22 -7.97 -11.22 -11.35
C TYR A 22 -6.74 -11.63 -12.16
N ILE A 23 -5.71 -10.79 -12.26
CA ILE A 23 -4.45 -11.13 -12.92
C ILE A 23 -3.78 -12.30 -12.19
N VAL A 24 -3.67 -12.27 -10.86
CA VAL A 24 -3.06 -13.35 -10.07
C VAL A 24 -3.87 -14.65 -10.17
N LEU A 25 -5.20 -14.58 -10.10
CA LEU A 25 -6.07 -15.74 -10.24
C LEU A 25 -5.98 -16.35 -11.64
N PHE A 26 -5.99 -15.52 -12.68
CA PHE A 26 -5.84 -15.96 -14.06
C PHE A 26 -4.47 -16.62 -14.29
N ALA A 27 -3.39 -15.99 -13.80
CA ALA A 27 -2.05 -16.56 -13.88
C ALA A 27 -1.98 -17.92 -13.16
N SER A 28 -2.61 -18.04 -11.99
CA SER A 28 -2.68 -19.30 -11.23
C SER A 28 -3.45 -20.39 -11.97
N LEU A 29 -4.55 -20.04 -12.64
CA LEU A 29 -5.29 -20.99 -13.47
C LEU A 29 -4.46 -21.46 -14.66
N CYS A 30 -3.73 -20.56 -15.34
CA CYS A 30 -2.83 -20.93 -16.42
C CYS A 30 -1.73 -21.88 -15.94
N THR A 31 -1.10 -21.64 -14.78
CA THR A 31 -0.06 -22.53 -14.25
C THR A 31 -0.62 -23.90 -13.90
N ILE A 32 -1.78 -23.98 -13.24
CA ILE A 32 -2.45 -25.26 -12.94
C ILE A 32 -2.77 -26.02 -14.23
N TRP A 33 -3.29 -25.34 -15.25
CA TRP A 33 -3.60 -25.96 -16.54
C TRP A 33 -2.36 -26.52 -17.24
N THR A 34 -1.27 -25.76 -17.28
CA THR A 34 -0.01 -26.24 -17.87
C THR A 34 0.57 -27.44 -17.10
N ALA A 35 0.50 -27.42 -15.77
CA ALA A 35 0.93 -28.54 -14.93
C ALA A 35 0.09 -29.80 -15.18
N PHE A 36 -1.23 -29.65 -15.28
CA PHE A 36 -2.14 -30.75 -15.58
C PHE A 36 -1.84 -31.38 -16.95
N LEU A 37 -1.67 -30.56 -17.99
CA LEU A 37 -1.31 -31.03 -19.33
C LEU A 37 0.04 -31.75 -19.35
N GLY A 38 1.01 -31.28 -18.56
CA GLY A 38 2.30 -31.96 -18.38
C GLY A 38 2.17 -33.35 -17.77
N LEU A 39 1.41 -33.48 -16.68
CA LEU A 39 1.16 -34.77 -16.01
C LEU A 39 0.43 -35.76 -16.93
N CYS A 40 -0.61 -35.30 -17.63
CA CYS A 40 -1.36 -36.12 -18.58
C CYS A 40 -0.51 -36.54 -19.79
N GLY A 41 0.32 -35.64 -20.31
CA GLY A 41 1.20 -35.89 -21.45
C GLY A 41 2.22 -36.99 -21.17
N MET A 42 2.82 -37.00 -19.98
CA MET A 42 3.74 -38.07 -19.56
C MET A 42 3.04 -39.41 -19.35
N SER A 43 1.85 -39.40 -18.74
CA SER A 43 1.15 -40.63 -18.33
C SER A 43 0.52 -41.39 -19.50
N THR A 44 0.00 -40.66 -20.50
CA THR A 44 -0.74 -41.26 -21.62
C THR A 44 0.10 -41.51 -22.88
N LYS A 45 1.39 -41.12 -22.88
CA LYS A 45 2.30 -41.16 -24.05
C LYS A 45 1.71 -40.53 -25.32
N ASN A 46 0.71 -39.65 -25.19
CA ASN A 46 0.01 -39.05 -26.30
C ASN A 46 0.73 -37.78 -26.75
N ARG A 47 1.22 -37.78 -27.99
CA ARG A 47 1.97 -36.67 -28.60
C ARG A 47 1.17 -35.36 -28.66
N PHE A 48 -0.15 -35.44 -28.73
CA PHE A 48 -1.02 -34.27 -28.78
C PHE A 48 -0.90 -33.39 -27.52
N PHE A 49 -0.94 -33.98 -26.32
CA PHE A 49 -0.82 -33.23 -25.06
C PHE A 49 0.55 -32.58 -24.90
N VAL A 50 1.61 -33.25 -25.38
CA VAL A 50 2.97 -32.70 -25.37
C VAL A 50 3.09 -31.52 -26.33
N LEU A 51 2.50 -31.60 -27.53
CA LEU A 51 2.47 -30.48 -28.49
C LEU A 51 1.68 -29.28 -27.94
N LEU A 52 0.54 -29.53 -27.28
CA LEU A 52 -0.27 -28.47 -26.65
C LEU A 52 0.51 -27.78 -25.52
N LEU A 53 1.21 -28.55 -24.68
CA LEU A 53 2.05 -28.00 -23.63
C LEU A 53 3.18 -27.11 -24.20
N VAL A 54 3.91 -27.60 -25.21
CA VAL A 54 5.01 -26.83 -25.81
C VAL A 54 4.49 -25.58 -26.51
N GLY A 55 3.45 -25.70 -27.34
CA GLY A 55 2.86 -24.56 -28.03
C GLY A 55 2.28 -23.52 -27.07
N GLY A 56 1.54 -23.97 -26.06
CA GLY A 56 0.99 -23.10 -25.02
C GLY A 56 2.07 -22.41 -24.19
N SER A 57 3.15 -23.11 -23.85
CA SER A 57 4.28 -22.52 -23.11
C SER A 57 5.01 -21.48 -23.95
N ILE A 58 5.24 -21.72 -25.25
CA ILE A 58 5.84 -20.74 -26.16
C ILE A 58 4.96 -19.49 -26.25
N LEU A 59 3.64 -19.66 -26.40
CA LEU A 59 2.70 -18.53 -26.43
C LEU A 59 2.73 -17.72 -25.14
N LEU A 60 2.73 -18.37 -23.98
CA LEU A 60 2.84 -17.69 -22.68
C LEU A 60 4.14 -16.91 -22.55
N ILE A 61 5.28 -17.48 -22.98
CA ILE A 61 6.57 -16.80 -22.98
C ILE A 61 6.53 -15.56 -23.88
N LEU A 62 5.93 -15.64 -25.08
CA LEU A 62 5.81 -14.49 -25.98
C LEU A 62 4.96 -13.36 -25.36
N ILE A 63 3.85 -13.70 -24.70
CA ILE A 63 3.00 -12.72 -24.02
C ILE A 63 3.76 -12.04 -22.87
N LEU A 64 4.46 -12.81 -22.03
CA LEU A 64 5.25 -12.27 -20.93
C LEU A 64 6.40 -11.38 -21.42
N LEU A 65 7.06 -11.78 -22.51
CA LEU A 65 8.15 -11.01 -23.12
C LEU A 65 7.63 -9.70 -23.71
N ALA A 66 6.48 -9.72 -24.39
CA ALA A 66 5.83 -8.51 -24.87
C ALA A 66 5.45 -7.57 -23.71
N GLY A 67 4.87 -8.11 -22.63
CA GLY A 67 4.55 -7.33 -21.42
C GLY A 67 5.78 -6.70 -20.79
N LEU A 68 6.88 -7.45 -20.65
CA LEU A 68 8.15 -6.94 -20.14
C LEU A 68 8.72 -5.82 -21.02
N LEU A 69 8.73 -6.00 -22.34
CA LEU A 69 9.19 -4.99 -23.28
C LEU A 69 8.38 -3.69 -23.19
N LEU A 70 7.05 -3.78 -23.03
CA LEU A 70 6.19 -2.61 -22.85
C LEU A 70 6.55 -1.83 -21.57
N VAL A 71 6.76 -2.53 -20.45
CA VAL A 71 7.14 -1.90 -19.18
C VAL A 71 8.52 -1.23 -19.27
N LEU A 72 9.47 -1.88 -19.94
CA LEU A 72 10.83 -1.34 -20.13
C LEU A 72 10.87 -0.17 -21.12
N ALA A 73 10.04 -0.20 -22.17
CA ALA A 73 9.97 0.87 -23.16
C ALA A 73 9.25 2.12 -22.62
N PHE A 74 8.26 1.94 -21.73
CA PHE A 74 7.42 3.03 -21.20
C PHE A 74 7.33 3.01 -19.66
N PRO A 75 8.46 3.18 -18.94
CA PRO A 75 8.47 3.08 -17.47
C PRO A 75 7.71 4.23 -16.80
N TYR A 76 7.79 5.45 -17.33
CA TYR A 76 7.14 6.62 -16.73
C TYR A 76 5.62 6.59 -16.88
N SER A 77 5.13 6.24 -18.08
CA SER A 77 3.68 6.18 -18.34
C SER A 77 2.96 5.14 -17.50
N SER A 78 3.63 4.03 -17.17
CA SER A 78 3.05 2.97 -16.33
C SER A 78 3.08 3.35 -14.85
N ALA A 79 4.17 3.95 -14.36
CA ALA A 79 4.28 4.41 -12.98
C ALA A 79 3.25 5.50 -12.64
N ASP A 80 3.10 6.51 -13.50
CA ASP A 80 2.19 7.63 -13.22
C ASP A 80 0.71 7.22 -13.32
N PHE A 81 0.38 6.28 -14.22
CA PHE A 81 -0.94 5.68 -14.26
C PHE A 81 -1.29 4.96 -12.95
N VAL A 82 -0.37 4.13 -12.45
CA VAL A 82 -0.55 3.41 -11.17
C VAL A 82 -0.70 4.41 -10.01
N LYS A 83 0.16 5.43 -9.95
CA LYS A 83 0.05 6.49 -8.93
C LYS A 83 -1.31 7.18 -8.99
N GLY A 84 -1.79 7.55 -10.18
CA GLY A 84 -3.09 8.19 -10.36
C GLY A 84 -4.25 7.33 -9.85
N VAL A 85 -4.23 6.04 -10.15
CA VAL A 85 -5.23 5.08 -9.64
C VAL A 85 -5.16 4.96 -8.12
N MET A 86 -3.95 4.85 -7.55
CA MET A 86 -3.75 4.75 -6.10
C MET A 86 -4.17 6.03 -5.38
N LEU A 87 -3.83 7.22 -5.89
CA LEU A 87 -4.23 8.51 -5.32
C LEU A 87 -5.75 8.68 -5.32
N ARG A 88 -6.41 8.33 -6.43
CA ARG A 88 -7.88 8.37 -6.48
C ARG A 88 -8.50 7.41 -5.47
N ASN A 89 -7.97 6.19 -5.37
CA ASN A 89 -8.47 5.20 -4.42
C ASN A 89 -8.24 5.64 -2.96
N LEU A 90 -7.13 6.30 -2.67
CA LEU A 90 -6.88 6.89 -1.36
C LEU A 90 -7.89 7.99 -1.03
N LYS A 91 -8.14 8.90 -1.98
CA LYS A 91 -9.07 10.03 -1.76
C LYS A 91 -10.53 9.60 -1.60
N GLU A 92 -11.01 8.73 -2.48
CA GLU A 92 -12.44 8.41 -2.61
C GLU A 92 -12.86 7.14 -1.84
N SER A 93 -11.93 6.32 -1.36
CA SER A 93 -12.30 4.98 -0.86
C SER A 93 -11.66 4.59 0.46
N TYR A 94 -10.58 5.25 0.87
CA TYR A 94 -10.03 5.07 2.21
C TYR A 94 -10.95 5.73 3.24
N GLY A 95 -11.23 5.06 4.36
CA GLY A 95 -12.21 5.48 5.37
C GLY A 95 -13.63 5.02 5.05
N SER A 96 -14.05 5.13 3.80
CA SER A 96 -15.42 4.81 3.37
C SER A 96 -15.67 3.31 3.16
N PHE A 97 -14.66 2.56 2.70
CA PHE A 97 -14.76 1.12 2.49
C PHE A 97 -13.78 0.34 3.37
N ALA A 98 -14.31 -0.52 4.25
CA ALA A 98 -13.50 -1.27 5.21
C ALA A 98 -12.38 -2.11 4.58
N LEU A 99 -12.62 -2.77 3.43
CA LEU A 99 -11.56 -3.53 2.75
C LEU A 99 -10.45 -2.60 2.26
N THR A 100 -10.82 -1.50 1.60
CA THR A 100 -9.85 -0.54 1.08
C THR A 100 -9.01 0.02 2.20
N THR A 101 -9.64 0.47 3.29
CA THR A 101 -8.95 0.92 4.51
C THR A 101 -8.00 -0.15 5.04
N THR A 102 -8.46 -1.39 5.20
CA THR A 102 -7.62 -2.49 5.71
C THR A 102 -6.43 -2.78 4.79
N ALA A 103 -6.63 -2.76 3.48
CA ALA A 103 -5.57 -3.01 2.51
C ALA A 103 -4.52 -1.89 2.53
N TRP A 104 -4.96 -0.63 2.63
CA TRP A 104 -4.06 0.51 2.81
C TRP A 104 -3.32 0.46 4.14
N ASP A 105 -4.01 0.18 5.25
CA ASP A 105 -3.43 0.07 6.58
C ASP A 105 -2.35 -1.01 6.62
N TYR A 106 -2.62 -2.16 5.98
CA TYR A 106 -1.63 -3.23 5.82
C TYR A 106 -0.45 -2.79 4.96
N LEU A 107 -0.70 -2.17 3.81
CA LEU A 107 0.36 -1.73 2.89
C LEU A 107 1.25 -0.67 3.54
N GLN A 108 0.67 0.30 4.24
CA GLN A 108 1.37 1.34 4.99
C GLN A 108 2.22 0.75 6.12
N SER A 109 1.64 -0.18 6.89
CA SER A 109 2.35 -0.85 7.99
C SER A 109 3.47 -1.78 7.49
N TYR A 110 3.26 -2.42 6.34
CA TYR A 110 4.21 -3.38 5.78
C TYR A 110 5.37 -2.70 5.03
N LEU A 111 5.06 -1.68 4.23
CA LEU A 111 6.04 -0.92 3.45
C LEU A 111 6.65 0.26 4.21
N LEU A 112 6.14 0.55 5.42
CA LEU A 112 6.58 1.66 6.26
C LEU A 112 6.51 2.98 5.49
N CYS A 113 5.33 3.26 4.93
CA CYS A 113 5.03 4.44 4.13
C CYS A 113 3.64 4.97 4.47
N CYS A 114 3.38 6.26 4.20
CA CYS A 114 2.07 6.83 4.47
C CYS A 114 1.23 7.15 3.22
N ALA A 115 1.86 7.64 2.15
CA ALA A 115 1.16 8.11 0.96
C ALA A 115 1.81 7.58 -0.33
N VAL A 116 1.14 7.81 -1.46
CA VAL A 116 1.62 7.41 -2.80
C VAL A 116 2.88 8.17 -3.21
N GLU A 117 3.04 9.39 -2.74
CA GLU A 117 4.19 10.25 -3.01
C GLU A 117 4.79 10.75 -1.69
N ASP A 118 6.10 11.07 -1.70
CA ASP A 118 6.84 11.59 -0.53
C ASP A 118 6.20 12.87 0.06
N ASN A 119 5.45 13.63 -0.76
CA ASN A 119 4.69 14.82 -0.38
C ASN A 119 3.16 14.59 -0.39
N GLY A 120 2.71 13.33 -0.35
CA GLY A 120 1.30 12.93 -0.50
C GLY A 120 0.39 13.31 0.67
N TRP A 121 0.79 14.25 1.53
CA TRP A 121 0.03 14.79 2.67
C TRP A 121 -1.19 15.59 2.21
N SER A 122 -1.07 16.32 1.11
CA SER A 122 -2.21 17.00 0.48
C SER A 122 -3.28 16.01 0.03
N ALA A 123 -2.88 14.80 -0.37
CA ALA A 123 -3.82 13.76 -0.78
C ALA A 123 -4.72 13.31 0.38
N TRP A 124 -4.22 13.33 1.62
CA TRP A 124 -5.01 13.03 2.81
C TRP A 124 -6.03 14.12 3.12
N LYS A 125 -5.66 15.40 3.03
CA LYS A 125 -6.60 16.51 3.29
C LYS A 125 -7.80 16.53 2.33
N GLU A 126 -7.60 16.04 1.12
CA GLU A 126 -8.65 15.92 0.09
C GLU A 126 -9.40 14.57 0.14
N SER A 127 -9.08 13.69 1.10
CA SER A 127 -9.72 12.38 1.22
C SER A 127 -11.05 12.44 1.99
N GLU A 128 -11.97 11.53 1.67
CA GLU A 128 -13.22 11.34 2.41
C GLU A 128 -12.94 11.02 3.89
N TRP A 129 -11.92 10.21 4.16
CA TRP A 129 -11.49 9.90 5.53
C TRP A 129 -11.17 11.15 6.35
N PHE A 130 -10.42 12.11 5.78
CA PHE A 130 -10.07 13.32 6.51
C PHE A 130 -11.30 14.16 6.86
N MET A 131 -12.25 14.25 5.93
CA MET A 131 -13.50 14.96 6.14
C MET A 131 -14.35 14.31 7.24
N ASP A 132 -14.45 12.98 7.24
CA ASP A 132 -15.21 12.22 8.24
C ASP A 132 -14.56 12.30 9.62
N GLU A 133 -13.26 12.03 9.70
CA GLU A 133 -12.50 11.99 10.96
C GLU A 133 -12.48 13.36 11.67
N ASN A 134 -12.50 14.45 10.89
CA ASN A 134 -12.48 15.82 11.41
C ASN A 134 -13.82 16.55 11.27
N ALA A 135 -14.93 15.85 10.97
CA ALA A 135 -16.23 16.46 10.65
C ALA A 135 -16.70 17.45 11.73
N LEU A 136 -16.55 17.08 13.01
CA LEU A 136 -16.93 17.92 14.15
C LEU A 136 -16.11 19.21 14.26
N LEU A 137 -14.83 19.16 13.85
CA LEU A 137 -13.93 20.30 13.89
C LEU A 137 -14.10 21.21 12.66
N LEU A 138 -14.48 20.60 11.53
CA LEU A 138 -14.72 21.31 10.27
C LEU A 138 -16.02 22.14 10.30
N ASP A 139 -17.05 21.67 11.00
CA ASP A 139 -18.31 22.42 11.19
C ASP A 139 -18.11 23.68 12.05
N ASP A 140 -17.17 23.63 13.00
CA ASP A 140 -16.83 24.71 13.93
C ASP A 140 -15.64 25.58 13.47
N THR A 141 -15.31 25.55 12.17
CA THR A 141 -14.14 26.21 11.55
C THR A 141 -14.04 27.73 11.77
N LYS A 142 -15.12 28.37 12.23
CA LYS A 142 -15.09 29.80 12.62
C LYS A 142 -14.47 30.05 13.99
N THR A 143 -14.34 29.04 14.85
CA THR A 143 -13.85 29.17 16.23
C THR A 143 -12.58 28.38 16.51
N ILE A 144 -12.35 27.26 15.82
CA ILE A 144 -11.20 26.38 16.06
C ILE A 144 -10.13 26.55 14.97
N PRO A 145 -8.91 27.00 15.31
CA PRO A 145 -7.84 27.11 14.33
C PRO A 145 -7.35 25.71 13.90
N GLU A 146 -6.95 25.57 12.63
CA GLU A 146 -6.36 24.33 12.07
C GLU A 146 -5.05 23.87 12.78
N SER A 147 -4.46 24.71 13.64
CA SER A 147 -3.36 24.33 14.54
C SER A 147 -3.80 23.54 15.77
N ASN A 148 -5.11 23.33 15.97
CA ASN A 148 -5.60 22.64 17.15
C ASN A 148 -5.11 21.16 17.11
N PRO A 149 -4.51 20.64 18.20
CA PRO A 149 -4.06 19.25 18.30
C PRO A 149 -5.18 18.21 18.10
N ALA A 150 -6.45 18.63 18.14
CA ALA A 150 -7.60 17.78 17.86
C ALA A 150 -7.67 17.33 16.38
N PHE A 151 -7.12 18.10 15.45
CA PHE A 151 -7.09 17.71 14.04
C PHE A 151 -6.20 16.48 13.82
N ARG A 152 -6.74 15.50 13.11
CA ARG A 152 -6.03 14.28 12.68
C ARG A 152 -5.72 14.41 11.19
N MET A 153 -4.46 14.65 10.87
CA MET A 153 -4.03 14.90 9.49
C MET A 153 -3.78 13.62 8.69
N VAL A 154 -3.44 12.52 9.38
CA VAL A 154 -3.12 11.23 8.77
C VAL A 154 -3.61 10.05 9.63
N PRO A 155 -3.82 8.86 9.05
CA PRO A 155 -4.14 7.65 9.79
C PRO A 155 -3.01 7.19 10.71
N LYS A 156 -3.33 6.40 11.74
CA LYS A 156 -2.34 5.91 12.70
C LYS A 156 -1.30 4.97 12.08
N THR A 157 -1.68 4.23 11.04
CA THR A 157 -0.82 3.32 10.27
C THR A 157 0.33 4.03 9.56
N CYS A 158 0.25 5.36 9.39
CA CYS A 158 1.34 6.20 8.92
C CYS A 158 2.41 6.51 9.96
N CYS A 159 2.15 6.23 11.23
CA CYS A 159 3.00 6.64 12.35
C CYS A 159 4.04 5.57 12.69
N TYR A 160 5.23 6.03 13.09
CA TYR A 160 6.28 5.12 13.57
C TYR A 160 5.81 4.36 14.80
N ARG A 161 5.94 3.03 14.71
CA ARG A 161 5.69 2.08 15.80
C ARG A 161 7.03 1.74 16.45
N LYS A 162 7.02 1.57 17.77
CA LYS A 162 8.22 1.17 18.51
C LYS A 162 8.63 -0.24 18.11
N LEU A 163 9.94 -0.47 18.08
CA LEU A 163 10.47 -1.81 17.91
C LEU A 163 10.64 -2.47 19.27
N ASP A 164 10.14 -3.69 19.43
CA ASP A 164 10.55 -4.53 20.54
C ASP A 164 11.97 -5.05 20.28
N TYR A 165 12.91 -4.70 21.16
CA TYR A 165 14.32 -5.08 21.04
C TYR A 165 14.54 -6.59 21.24
N LEU A 166 13.62 -7.29 21.91
CA LEU A 166 13.73 -8.73 22.17
C LEU A 166 13.24 -9.56 20.99
N THR A 167 12.04 -9.27 20.50
CA THR A 167 11.43 -10.02 19.39
C THR A 167 11.81 -9.48 18.01
N ARG A 168 12.38 -8.27 17.95
CA ARG A 168 12.64 -7.53 16.71
C ARG A 168 11.38 -7.33 15.86
N GLN A 169 10.23 -7.29 16.50
CA GLN A 169 8.93 -7.02 15.88
C GLN A 169 8.45 -5.62 16.23
N LEU A 170 7.65 -5.02 15.34
CA LEU A 170 6.97 -3.75 15.64
C LEU A 170 5.89 -4.03 16.69
N THR A 171 5.88 -3.26 17.77
CA THR A 171 4.85 -3.31 18.82
C THR A 171 3.65 -2.48 18.42
N ASP A 172 2.50 -2.67 19.06
CA ASP A 172 1.31 -1.82 18.81
C ASP A 172 1.43 -0.43 19.48
N GLU A 173 2.58 -0.12 20.08
CA GLU A 173 2.88 1.19 20.62
C GLU A 173 3.50 2.10 19.57
N TYR A 174 3.02 3.33 19.51
CA TYR A 174 3.59 4.38 18.66
C TYR A 174 4.67 5.15 19.42
N GLU A 175 5.66 5.67 18.68
CA GLU A 175 6.73 6.48 19.27
C GLU A 175 6.17 7.81 19.81
N ASP A 176 5.47 8.56 18.95
CA ASP A 176 4.73 9.76 19.33
C ASP A 176 3.52 9.95 18.39
N LEU A 177 2.37 9.42 18.83
CA LEU A 177 1.15 9.43 18.01
C LEU A 177 0.60 10.85 17.80
N ALA A 178 0.66 11.69 18.84
CA ALA A 178 0.14 13.05 18.78
C ALA A 178 0.96 13.89 17.80
N ARG A 179 2.29 13.84 17.92
CA ARG A 179 3.23 14.48 16.98
C ARG A 179 3.04 13.95 15.56
N CYS A 180 2.87 12.64 15.38
CA CYS A 180 2.67 12.05 14.07
C CYS A 180 1.41 12.59 13.37
N GLN A 181 0.27 12.56 14.05
CA GLN A 181 -1.01 12.93 13.45
C GLN A 181 -1.23 14.45 13.39
N ASN A 182 -0.49 15.22 14.19
CA ASN A 182 -0.57 16.67 14.25
C ASN A 182 0.80 17.31 14.56
N TRP A 183 1.38 18.01 13.58
CA TRP A 183 2.67 18.68 13.72
C TRP A 183 2.58 20.15 13.29
N GLN A 184 3.04 21.04 14.16
CA GLN A 184 2.87 22.49 14.00
C GLN A 184 3.98 23.18 13.18
N TYR A 185 5.10 22.52 12.89
CA TYR A 185 6.31 23.18 12.34
C TYR A 185 6.68 22.74 10.91
N GLY A 186 5.92 21.85 10.30
CA GLY A 186 6.11 21.46 8.91
C GLY A 186 5.00 20.53 8.41
N PRO A 187 5.22 19.75 7.34
CA PRO A 187 4.24 18.73 6.95
C PRO A 187 3.92 17.85 8.17
N PRO A 188 2.63 17.63 8.53
CA PRO A 188 1.43 17.50 7.70
C PRO A 188 0.44 18.69 7.74
N LYS A 189 0.83 19.85 8.27
CA LYS A 189 0.02 21.09 8.18
C LYS A 189 0.40 21.95 6.97
N PHE A 190 1.70 22.12 6.74
CA PHE A 190 2.25 23.00 5.70
C PHE A 190 2.85 22.21 4.54
N GLY A 191 2.88 22.80 3.34
CA GLY A 191 3.54 22.19 2.17
C GLY A 191 5.05 22.12 2.29
N ASP A 192 5.64 22.99 3.12
CA ASP A 192 7.07 23.10 3.41
C ASP A 192 7.28 23.36 4.91
N GLY A 193 8.42 22.94 5.46
CA GLY A 193 8.79 23.17 6.86
C GLY A 193 9.62 22.03 7.48
N ALA A 194 9.73 22.02 8.80
CA ALA A 194 10.47 21.00 9.54
C ALA A 194 9.83 19.61 9.40
N HIS A 195 10.65 18.58 9.18
CA HIS A 195 10.16 17.20 9.07
C HIS A 195 9.60 16.67 10.41
N ASN A 196 8.58 15.82 10.31
CA ASN A 196 7.94 15.13 11.43
C ASN A 196 8.50 13.71 11.59
N ASP A 197 9.55 13.56 12.38
CA ASP A 197 10.26 12.27 12.51
C ASP A 197 9.41 11.12 13.07
N ALA A 198 8.20 11.39 13.57
CA ALA A 198 7.24 10.39 14.03
C ALA A 198 6.38 9.77 12.91
N LEU A 199 6.62 10.14 11.64
CA LEU A 199 5.84 9.72 10.49
C LEU A 199 6.68 9.09 9.36
N TYR A 200 6.14 8.07 8.70
CA TYR A 200 6.78 7.41 7.57
C TYR A 200 6.76 8.26 6.28
N TYR A 201 7.82 9.05 6.05
CA TYR A 201 7.96 9.90 4.85
C TYR A 201 8.34 9.17 3.56
N ARG A 202 8.95 7.98 3.64
CA ARG A 202 9.46 7.26 2.47
C ARG A 202 9.23 5.78 2.58
N VAL A 203 8.87 5.16 1.45
CA VAL A 203 9.02 3.71 1.27
C VAL A 203 10.53 3.40 1.33
N ARG A 204 11.04 2.90 2.46
CA ARG A 204 12.40 2.32 2.47
C ARG A 204 12.34 0.97 1.76
N VAL A 205 12.45 0.98 0.42
CA VAL A 205 12.69 -0.25 -0.39
C VAL A 205 14.16 -0.72 -0.28
N THR A 206 14.87 -0.36 0.78
CA THR A 206 16.14 -0.99 1.13
C THR A 206 15.87 -2.16 2.07
N LEU A 207 15.65 -3.35 1.49
CA LEU A 207 15.79 -4.63 2.20
C LEU A 207 17.15 -4.76 2.94
N ARG A 208 18.13 -3.92 2.61
CA ARG A 208 19.41 -3.80 3.31
C ARG A 208 19.31 -3.18 4.71
N GLU A 209 18.21 -2.50 5.05
CA GLU A 209 18.03 -1.87 6.37
C GLU A 209 16.96 -2.54 7.24
N ARG A 210 16.50 -3.74 6.88
CA ARG A 210 15.76 -4.59 7.84
C ARG A 210 16.64 -5.02 9.04
N TYR A 211 17.92 -4.60 9.06
CA TYR A 211 18.95 -4.97 10.02
C TYR A 211 19.80 -3.81 10.55
N THR A 212 19.55 -2.56 10.13
CA THR A 212 20.28 -1.38 10.64
C THR A 212 19.29 -0.26 10.92
N LEU A 213 18.72 -0.29 12.12
CA LEU A 213 18.28 0.94 12.75
C LEU A 213 19.50 1.87 12.83
N PRO A 214 19.38 3.16 12.48
CA PRO A 214 20.30 4.12 13.05
C PRO A 214 20.06 4.07 14.55
N LEU A 215 21.09 3.64 15.29
CA LEU A 215 21.18 3.89 16.72
C LEU A 215 20.82 5.36 16.97
N PRO A 216 20.11 5.68 18.07
CA PRO A 216 19.81 7.06 18.39
C PRO A 216 21.13 7.82 18.42
N ILE A 217 21.24 8.86 17.58
CA ILE A 217 22.29 9.85 17.74
C ILE A 217 21.98 10.51 19.08
N ILE A 218 22.61 10.00 20.13
CA ILE A 218 22.71 10.67 21.42
C ILE A 218 23.42 11.98 21.10
N THR A 219 22.64 13.05 20.95
CA THR A 219 23.15 14.41 20.92
C THR A 219 23.76 14.65 22.30
N THR A 220 25.08 14.51 22.37
CA THR A 220 25.86 15.05 23.48
C THR A 220 25.76 16.56 23.36
N TYR A 221 25.03 17.17 24.29
CA TYR A 221 25.12 18.61 24.56
C TYR A 221 26.57 18.95 24.89
N PRO A 222 27.18 19.99 24.30
CA PRO A 222 28.32 20.61 24.92
C PRO A 222 27.84 21.59 26.01
N VAL A 223 28.59 21.54 27.11
CA VAL A 223 28.56 22.37 28.32
C VAL A 223 28.64 23.85 28.00
#